data_AF-A0A8D8QBZ6-F1
#
_entry.id   AF-A0A8D8QBZ6-F1
#
_cell.length_a   1.000
_cell.length_b   1.000
_cell.length_c   1.000
_cell.angle_alpha   90.00
_cell.angle_beta   90.00
_cell.angle_gamma   90.00
#
_symmetry.space_group_name_H-M   'P 1'
#
loop_
_entity.id
_entity.type
_entity.pdbx_description
1 polymer ?
#
loop_
_entity_poly.entity_id
_entity_poly.type
_entity_poly.pdbx_seq_one_letter_code
_entity_poly.pdbx_strand_id
1 'polypeptide(L)'
;ENGAGSGRFNHLVVNKVTGQIYVGAVNQLYQLTQDLQVVQYEMTGPQIDLNNSMKPLTDNYNKVLVIDYTTKRLITCGSILEGKCSLRSLQNISDKIQSVSEAVVANNGEASTVAFIAPGPPDPITNTIQQVMYVGATFTGNSTYRNVPSIASRSLDLDPDNLFEIATSDANTGTKMSVTQTSYIINYVYGFSSEGFSYFLTTQRKTVNDTSPYISKLVRICHNDPKYYSYTEIPITCNSDSEKQYNLVQAGFVGKPGSDLAKDLGIGVMDDVLFAVF
;
A
#
# COMPACT_ATOMS: atom_id res chain seq x y z
N GLU A 1 -34.15 11.41 -0.97
CA GLU A 1 -33.28 10.60 -0.09
C GLU A 1 -32.46 9.67 -0.97
N ASN A 2 -31.29 10.14 -1.43
CA ASN A 2 -30.57 9.50 -2.52
C ASN A 2 -29.43 8.63 -2.01
N GLY A 3 -29.66 7.31 -1.99
CA GLY A 3 -28.77 6.34 -2.62
C GLY A 3 -27.34 6.15 -2.10
N ALA A 4 -26.98 6.59 -0.89
CA ALA A 4 -25.74 6.15 -0.26
C ALA A 4 -25.87 4.67 0.15
N GLY A 5 -25.57 3.77 -0.79
CA GLY A 5 -25.53 2.34 -0.52
C GLY A 5 -24.58 2.06 0.65
N SER A 6 -25.05 1.29 1.63
CA SER A 6 -24.32 0.87 2.84
C SER A 6 -23.12 -0.03 2.49
N GLY A 7 -22.06 0.54 1.92
CA GLY A 7 -20.78 -0.13 1.66
C GLY A 7 -19.84 -0.03 2.85
N ARG A 8 -19.13 -1.11 3.19
CA ARG A 8 -18.07 -1.11 4.22
C ARG A 8 -16.93 -0.20 3.78
N PHE A 9 -16.54 0.77 4.60
CA PHE A 9 -15.38 1.63 4.34
C PHE A 9 -14.06 0.87 4.53
N ASN A 10 -13.07 1.14 3.66
CA ASN A 10 -11.75 0.48 3.67
C ASN A 10 -10.61 1.45 3.97
N HIS A 11 -10.54 2.58 3.26
CA HIS A 11 -9.43 3.53 3.36
C HIS A 11 -9.93 4.98 3.35
N LEU A 12 -9.18 5.85 3.99
CA LEU A 12 -9.40 7.30 4.00
C LEU A 12 -8.05 8.00 3.79
N VAL A 13 -8.02 8.99 2.92
CA VAL A 13 -6.86 9.87 2.74
C VAL A 13 -7.32 11.32 2.69
N VAL A 14 -6.56 12.19 3.34
CA VAL A 14 -6.80 13.64 3.34
C VAL A 14 -5.72 14.31 2.49
N ASN A 15 -6.14 15.16 1.57
CA ASN A 15 -5.24 16.04 0.85
C ASN A 15 -4.69 17.09 1.82
N LYS A 16 -3.41 17.02 2.14
CA LYS A 16 -2.75 17.90 3.12
C LYS A 16 -2.71 19.37 2.71
N VAL A 17 -2.91 19.67 1.42
CA VAL A 17 -2.89 21.04 0.87
C VAL A 17 -4.29 21.65 0.86
N THR A 18 -5.30 20.88 0.43
CA THR A 18 -6.66 21.41 0.21
C THR A 18 -7.65 21.06 1.31
N GLY A 19 -7.32 20.11 2.20
CA GLY A 19 -8.26 19.55 3.18
C GLY A 19 -9.33 18.63 2.57
N GLN A 20 -9.33 18.43 1.25
CA GLN A 20 -10.25 17.51 0.57
C GLN A 20 -10.01 16.07 1.05
N ILE A 21 -11.10 15.34 1.30
CA ILE A 21 -11.06 13.98 1.81
C ILE A 21 -11.50 13.02 0.70
N TYR A 22 -10.78 11.90 0.56
CA TYR A 22 -11.18 10.80 -0.31
C TYR A 22 -11.36 9.53 0.52
N VAL A 23 -12.43 8.79 0.26
CA VAL A 23 -12.76 7.57 1.00
C VAL A 23 -13.02 6.43 0.03
N GLY A 24 -12.27 5.35 0.19
CA GLY A 24 -12.44 4.10 -0.53
C GLY A 24 -13.29 3.13 0.27
N ALA A 25 -14.31 2.56 -0.36
CA ALA A 25 -15.23 1.61 0.25
C ALA A 25 -15.43 0.39 -0.67
N VAL A 26 -16.14 -0.61 -0.17
CA VAL A 26 -16.60 -1.72 -1.00
C VAL A 26 -17.58 -1.19 -2.05
N ASN A 27 -17.29 -1.44 -3.32
CA ASN A 27 -18.06 -1.04 -4.49
C ASN A 27 -18.20 0.47 -4.72
N GLN A 28 -17.53 1.31 -3.91
CA GLN A 28 -17.74 2.75 -3.93
C GLN A 28 -16.46 3.53 -3.66
N LEU A 29 -16.37 4.72 -4.23
CA LEU A 29 -15.32 5.72 -3.96
C LEU A 29 -16.00 7.07 -3.74
N TYR A 30 -15.55 7.81 -2.73
CA TYR A 30 -16.12 9.09 -2.34
C TYR A 30 -15.08 10.20 -2.33
N GLN A 31 -15.52 11.40 -2.67
CA GLN A 31 -14.79 12.65 -2.53
C GLN A 31 -15.64 13.59 -1.68
N LEU A 32 -15.10 14.03 -0.55
CA LEU A 32 -15.79 14.82 0.46
C LEU A 32 -15.03 16.09 0.79
N THR A 33 -15.77 17.16 1.10
CA THR A 33 -15.17 18.38 1.66
C THR A 33 -14.53 18.11 3.02
N GLN A 34 -13.79 19.09 3.54
CA GLN A 34 -13.22 19.03 4.89
C GLN A 34 -14.31 18.87 5.98
N ASP A 35 -15.53 19.35 5.71
CA ASP A 35 -16.71 19.22 6.59
C ASP A 35 -17.50 17.91 6.34
N LEU A 36 -16.88 16.93 5.68
CA LEU A 36 -17.45 15.61 5.37
C LEU A 36 -18.72 15.66 4.50
N GLN A 37 -18.91 16.73 3.73
CA GLN A 37 -19.99 16.80 2.74
C GLN A 37 -19.56 16.10 1.46
N VAL A 38 -20.39 15.17 0.95
CA VAL A 38 -20.10 14.44 -0.29
C VAL A 38 -20.19 15.41 -1.47
N VAL A 39 -19.08 15.56 -2.19
CA VAL A 39 -18.99 16.37 -3.42
C VAL A 39 -19.17 15.49 -4.65
N GLN A 40 -18.58 14.29 -4.62
CA GLN A 40 -18.69 13.32 -5.71
C GLN A 40 -18.63 11.89 -5.15
N TYR A 41 -19.27 10.95 -5.83
CA TYR A 41 -19.13 9.52 -5.56
C TYR A 41 -19.12 8.72 -6.86
N GLU A 42 -18.49 7.55 -6.81
CA GLU A 42 -18.32 6.66 -7.96
C GLU A 42 -18.62 5.22 -7.58
N MET A 43 -19.38 4.52 -8.41
CA MET A 43 -19.63 3.08 -8.25
C MET A 43 -18.46 2.30 -8.87
N THR A 44 -17.71 1.60 -8.05
CA THR A 44 -16.55 0.80 -8.47
C THR A 44 -16.88 -0.69 -8.60
N GLY A 45 -18.07 -1.11 -8.18
CA GLY A 45 -18.58 -2.47 -8.30
C GLY A 45 -20.03 -2.60 -7.83
N PRO A 46 -20.54 -3.84 -7.68
CA PRO A 46 -19.88 -5.08 -8.05
C PRO A 46 -19.77 -5.26 -9.58
N GLN A 47 -18.85 -6.10 -10.05
CA GLN A 47 -18.67 -6.41 -11.49
C GLN A 47 -18.41 -7.90 -11.70
N ILE A 48 -18.60 -8.38 -12.93
CA ILE A 48 -18.22 -9.74 -13.33
C ILE A 48 -16.70 -9.79 -13.50
N ASP A 49 -16.01 -10.53 -12.62
CA ASP A 49 -14.55 -10.60 -12.60
C ASP A 49 -13.99 -11.65 -13.61
N LEU A 50 -13.67 -11.18 -14.83
CA LEU A 50 -12.96 -11.83 -15.94
C LEU A 50 -13.54 -13.14 -16.53
N ASN A 51 -13.72 -13.12 -17.86
CA ASN A 51 -13.80 -14.19 -18.88
C ASN A 51 -14.59 -15.49 -18.57
N ASN A 52 -15.61 -15.45 -17.72
CA ASN A 52 -16.63 -16.48 -17.75
C ASN A 52 -17.99 -15.86 -17.46
N SER A 53 -18.90 -15.93 -18.44
CA SER A 53 -20.29 -15.44 -18.36
C SER A 53 -21.11 -16.11 -17.24
N MET A 54 -20.53 -17.07 -16.52
CA MET A 54 -21.12 -17.77 -15.37
C MET A 54 -20.55 -17.36 -14.00
N LYS A 55 -19.60 -16.41 -13.91
CA LYS A 55 -19.13 -15.94 -12.60
C LYS A 55 -20.15 -14.99 -11.96
N PRO A 56 -20.42 -15.12 -10.64
CA PRO A 56 -21.29 -14.21 -9.93
C PRO A 56 -20.72 -12.78 -9.92
N LEU A 57 -21.57 -11.80 -9.66
CA LEU A 57 -21.14 -10.44 -9.34
C LEU A 57 -20.20 -10.48 -8.14
N THR A 58 -19.00 -9.92 -8.32
CA THR A 58 -17.97 -9.85 -7.28
C THR A 58 -17.83 -8.43 -6.78
N ASP A 59 -17.80 -8.27 -5.46
CA ASP A 59 -17.56 -6.99 -4.81
C ASP A 59 -16.14 -6.48 -5.06
N ASN A 60 -16.03 -5.18 -5.31
CA ASN A 60 -14.77 -4.47 -5.46
C ASN A 60 -14.36 -3.81 -4.15
N TYR A 61 -13.44 -4.44 -3.42
CA TYR A 61 -12.86 -3.89 -2.21
C TYR A 61 -11.77 -2.89 -2.57
N ASN A 62 -11.83 -1.67 -2.04
CA ASN A 62 -10.73 -0.72 -2.22
C ASN A 62 -9.50 -1.21 -1.43
N LYS A 63 -8.37 -1.44 -2.12
CA LYS A 63 -7.14 -1.96 -1.54
C LYS A 63 -6.05 -0.89 -1.36
N VAL A 64 -6.08 0.14 -2.21
CA VAL A 64 -5.14 1.26 -2.18
C VAL A 64 -5.89 2.54 -2.50
N LEU A 65 -5.56 3.59 -1.76
CA LEU A 65 -6.04 4.95 -1.96
C LEU A 65 -4.92 5.93 -1.57
N VAL A 66 -4.18 6.43 -2.57
CA VAL A 66 -2.98 7.25 -2.34
C VAL A 66 -3.00 8.48 -3.25
N ILE A 67 -2.59 9.63 -2.72
CA ILE A 67 -2.46 10.87 -3.48
C ILE A 67 -1.02 10.99 -3.98
N ASP A 68 -0.84 11.08 -5.29
CA ASP A 68 0.41 11.55 -5.88
C ASP A 68 0.38 13.08 -5.99
N TYR A 69 1.11 13.74 -5.08
CA TYR A 69 1.23 15.20 -5.05
C TYR A 69 2.09 15.76 -6.19
N THR A 70 2.96 14.95 -6.79
CA THR A 70 3.86 15.38 -7.88
C THR A 70 3.06 15.60 -9.15
N THR A 71 2.23 14.62 -9.54
CA THR A 71 1.41 14.69 -10.75
C THR A 71 -0.02 15.17 -10.49
N LYS A 72 -0.39 15.39 -9.20
CA LYS A 72 -1.71 15.84 -8.74
C LYS A 72 -2.83 14.87 -9.13
N ARG A 73 -2.62 13.58 -8.88
CA ARG A 73 -3.55 12.50 -9.23
C ARG A 73 -3.86 11.64 -8.01
N LEU A 74 -5.04 11.03 -8.02
CA LEU A 74 -5.45 10.02 -7.06
C LEU A 74 -5.20 8.63 -7.65
N ILE A 75 -4.47 7.79 -6.93
CA ILE A 75 -4.25 6.39 -7.25
C ILE A 75 -5.28 5.57 -6.48
N THR A 76 -6.07 4.78 -7.20
CA THR A 76 -7.07 3.87 -6.62
C THR A 76 -6.87 2.48 -7.15
N CYS A 77 -6.79 1.47 -6.27
CA CYS A 77 -6.73 0.08 -6.68
C CYS A 77 -7.85 -0.73 -6.01
N GLY A 78 -8.43 -1.64 -6.77
CA GLY A 78 -9.55 -2.48 -6.35
C GLY A 78 -9.15 -3.96 -6.32
N SER A 79 -9.94 -4.81 -5.65
CA SER A 79 -9.69 -6.25 -5.59
C SER A 79 -10.07 -6.98 -6.89
N ILE A 80 -11.08 -6.49 -7.61
CA ILE A 80 -11.52 -7.11 -8.87
C ILE A 80 -10.51 -6.87 -9.99
N LEU A 81 -10.71 -7.58 -11.11
CA LEU A 81 -9.86 -7.53 -12.29
C LEU A 81 -8.40 -7.83 -11.93
N GLU A 82 -8.20 -8.80 -11.03
CA GLU A 82 -6.87 -9.23 -10.55
C GLU A 82 -6.04 -8.14 -9.84
N GLY A 83 -6.69 -7.22 -9.12
CA GLY A 83 -5.94 -6.25 -8.33
C GLY A 83 -5.38 -5.08 -9.14
N LYS A 84 -6.16 -4.57 -10.11
CA LYS A 84 -5.74 -3.46 -10.97
C LYS A 84 -5.88 -2.10 -10.30
N CYS A 85 -4.99 -1.19 -10.70
CA CYS A 85 -4.97 0.20 -10.28
C CYS A 85 -5.47 1.15 -11.38
N SER A 86 -5.83 2.37 -10.98
CA SER A 86 -6.29 3.42 -11.87
C SER A 86 -5.87 4.80 -11.35
N LEU A 87 -5.59 5.71 -12.27
CA LEU A 87 -5.36 7.13 -11.97
C LEU A 87 -6.66 7.91 -12.17
N ARG A 88 -6.99 8.75 -11.21
CA ARG A 88 -8.15 9.64 -11.22
C ARG A 88 -7.72 11.08 -10.96
N SER A 89 -8.52 12.02 -11.46
CA SER A 89 -8.35 13.44 -11.14
C SER A 89 -8.59 13.70 -9.64
N LEU A 90 -7.81 14.60 -9.05
CA LEU A 90 -8.07 15.07 -7.67
C LEU A 90 -9.26 16.04 -7.62
N GLN A 91 -9.58 16.73 -8.70
CA GLN A 91 -10.69 17.68 -8.76
C GLN A 91 -12.05 16.96 -8.84
N ASN A 92 -12.11 15.87 -9.60
CA ASN A 92 -13.32 15.08 -9.80
C ASN A 92 -12.95 13.61 -9.93
N ILE A 93 -13.22 12.81 -8.89
CA ILE A 93 -12.85 11.39 -8.86
C ILE A 93 -13.53 10.55 -9.96
N SER A 94 -14.60 11.02 -10.58
CA SER A 94 -15.23 10.37 -11.74
C SER A 94 -14.34 10.38 -12.98
N ASP A 95 -13.43 11.35 -13.09
CA ASP A 95 -12.55 11.50 -14.24
C ASP A 95 -11.38 10.51 -14.12
N LYS A 96 -11.59 9.33 -14.71
CA LYS A 96 -10.57 8.27 -14.80
C LYS A 96 -9.57 8.61 -15.91
N ILE A 97 -8.40 9.09 -15.51
CA ILE A 97 -7.32 9.49 -16.43
C ILE A 97 -6.76 8.25 -17.13
N GLN A 98 -6.54 7.17 -16.37
CA GLN A 98 -5.83 6.01 -16.87
C GLN A 98 -6.14 4.75 -16.08
N SER A 99 -6.18 3.61 -16.79
CA SER A 99 -6.27 2.27 -16.19
C SER A 99 -5.22 1.40 -16.84
N VAL A 100 -4.43 0.70 -16.03
CA VAL A 100 -3.44 -0.26 -16.56
C VAL A 100 -4.00 -1.67 -16.49
N SER A 101 -3.44 -2.55 -17.30
CA SER A 101 -3.75 -3.98 -17.29
C SER A 101 -2.95 -4.76 -16.24
N GLU A 102 -1.88 -4.18 -15.69
CA GLU A 102 -0.97 -4.84 -14.74
C GLU A 102 -1.63 -5.09 -13.37
N ALA A 103 -1.35 -6.27 -12.80
CA ALA A 103 -1.83 -6.68 -11.47
C ALA A 103 -0.90 -6.12 -10.39
N VAL A 104 -1.44 -5.28 -9.50
CA VAL A 104 -0.64 -4.48 -8.55
C VAL A 104 -0.90 -4.85 -7.10
N VAL A 105 -2.15 -5.18 -6.75
CA VAL A 105 -2.60 -5.37 -5.36
C VAL A 105 -3.22 -6.74 -5.13
N ALA A 106 -3.47 -7.10 -3.88
CA ALA A 106 -4.17 -8.35 -3.58
C ALA A 106 -5.60 -8.33 -4.13
N ASN A 107 -6.01 -9.41 -4.80
CA ASN A 107 -7.25 -9.49 -5.58
C ASN A 107 -8.46 -10.05 -4.80
N ASN A 108 -8.45 -9.96 -3.46
CA ASN A 108 -9.60 -10.34 -2.64
C ASN A 108 -9.80 -9.35 -1.48
N GLY A 109 -10.93 -9.48 -0.77
CA GLY A 109 -11.28 -8.56 0.31
C GLY A 109 -10.39 -8.66 1.56
N GLU A 110 -9.90 -9.86 1.89
CA GLU A 110 -9.25 -10.18 3.17
C GLU A 110 -7.73 -9.98 3.16
N ALA A 111 -7.07 -10.31 2.06
CA ALA A 111 -5.62 -10.26 1.93
C ALA A 111 -5.13 -8.81 1.96
N SER A 112 -4.19 -8.50 2.84
CA SER A 112 -3.77 -7.11 3.05
C SER A 112 -3.02 -6.53 1.85
N THR A 113 -3.06 -5.21 1.72
CA THR A 113 -2.20 -4.45 0.83
C THR A 113 -1.86 -3.13 1.51
N VAL A 114 -0.60 -2.75 1.47
CA VAL A 114 -0.11 -1.44 1.90
C VAL A 114 0.58 -0.79 0.72
N ALA A 115 0.27 0.47 0.45
CA ALA A 115 0.96 1.25 -0.56
C ALA A 115 1.22 2.69 -0.10
N PHE A 116 2.38 3.22 -0.46
CA PHE A 116 2.76 4.61 -0.22
C PHE A 116 3.75 5.08 -1.28
N ILE A 117 3.83 6.39 -1.49
CA ILE A 117 4.74 7.01 -2.46
C ILE A 117 5.95 7.56 -1.70
N ALA A 118 7.14 7.28 -2.23
CA ALA A 118 8.41 7.75 -1.70
C ALA A 118 9.46 7.82 -2.83
N PRO A 119 10.62 8.48 -2.60
CA PRO A 119 11.73 8.41 -3.54
C PRO A 119 12.12 6.96 -3.82
N GLY A 120 12.38 6.65 -5.08
CA GLY A 120 12.87 5.35 -5.54
C GLY A 120 14.26 5.46 -6.15
N PRO A 121 14.72 4.38 -6.81
CA PRO A 121 16.02 4.37 -7.45
C PRO A 121 16.11 5.45 -8.52
N PRO A 122 17.32 5.99 -8.76
CA PRO A 122 17.49 6.95 -9.83
C PRO A 122 17.20 6.28 -11.18
N ASP A 123 16.60 7.06 -12.07
CA ASP A 123 16.39 6.63 -13.45
C ASP A 123 17.72 6.22 -14.09
N PRO A 124 17.82 5.04 -14.73
CA PRO A 124 19.10 4.56 -15.28
C PRO A 124 19.70 5.46 -16.37
N ILE A 125 18.87 6.26 -17.06
CA ILE A 125 19.27 7.09 -18.20
C ILE A 125 19.56 8.51 -17.74
N THR A 126 18.62 9.12 -17.01
CA THR A 126 18.68 10.53 -16.61
C THR A 126 19.39 10.73 -15.27
N ASN A 127 19.60 9.66 -14.50
CA ASN A 127 20.15 9.67 -13.15
C ASN A 127 19.38 10.60 -12.18
N THR A 128 18.09 10.82 -12.47
CA THR A 128 17.22 11.66 -11.64
C THR A 128 16.49 10.80 -10.61
N ILE A 129 16.33 11.32 -9.39
CA ILE A 129 15.54 10.66 -8.35
C ILE A 129 14.07 10.73 -8.76
N GLN A 130 13.45 9.56 -8.92
CA GLN A 130 12.04 9.45 -9.25
C GLN A 130 11.22 9.11 -7.99
N GLN A 131 9.95 9.53 -7.98
CA GLN A 131 8.99 9.00 -7.01
C GLN A 131 8.47 7.67 -7.53
N VAL A 132 8.37 6.67 -6.64
CA VAL A 132 7.80 5.36 -6.94
C VAL A 132 6.74 5.03 -5.90
N MET A 133 5.84 4.13 -6.26
CA MET A 133 4.88 3.58 -5.31
C MET A 133 5.43 2.26 -4.76
N TYR A 134 5.75 2.24 -3.47
CA TYR A 134 6.07 1.02 -2.76
C TYR A 134 4.77 0.29 -2.44
N VAL A 135 4.68 -0.99 -2.81
CA VAL A 135 3.50 -1.83 -2.58
C VAL A 135 3.91 -3.12 -1.88
N GLY A 136 3.29 -3.40 -0.74
CA GLY A 136 3.32 -4.71 -0.09
C GLY A 136 1.96 -5.38 -0.25
N ALA A 137 1.91 -6.55 -0.87
CA ALA A 137 0.66 -7.27 -1.14
C ALA A 137 0.72 -8.71 -0.63
N THR A 138 -0.31 -9.11 0.11
CA THR A 138 -0.44 -10.48 0.60
C THR A 138 -0.78 -11.43 -0.54
N PHE A 139 -0.08 -12.56 -0.61
CA PHE A 139 -0.34 -13.61 -1.59
C PHE A 139 -1.73 -14.23 -1.40
N THR A 140 -2.51 -14.34 -2.47
CA THR A 140 -3.90 -14.84 -2.46
C THR A 140 -4.07 -16.24 -3.05
N GLY A 141 -3.08 -16.75 -3.78
CA GLY A 141 -3.10 -18.10 -4.38
C GLY A 141 -4.16 -18.36 -5.45
N ASN A 142 -4.99 -17.37 -5.79
CA ASN A 142 -6.15 -17.50 -6.68
C ASN A 142 -5.96 -16.79 -8.04
N SER A 143 -4.78 -16.23 -8.31
CA SER A 143 -4.48 -15.54 -9.57
C SER A 143 -4.08 -16.56 -10.64
N THR A 144 -4.71 -16.47 -11.81
CA THR A 144 -4.43 -17.33 -12.96
C THR A 144 -3.44 -16.72 -13.97
N TYR A 145 -3.17 -15.41 -13.89
CA TYR A 145 -2.40 -14.69 -14.90
C TYR A 145 -1.03 -14.21 -14.41
N ARG A 146 -0.94 -13.57 -13.24
CA ARG A 146 0.33 -13.12 -12.65
C ARG A 146 0.27 -13.09 -11.13
N ASN A 147 1.33 -13.58 -10.50
CA ASN A 147 1.52 -13.41 -9.06
C ASN A 147 2.07 -12.00 -8.80
N VAL A 148 1.29 -11.20 -8.07
CA VAL A 148 1.74 -9.92 -7.54
C VAL A 148 2.93 -10.19 -6.60
N PRO A 149 4.08 -9.50 -6.76
CA PRO A 149 5.19 -9.63 -5.83
C PRO A 149 4.79 -9.29 -4.39
N SER A 150 5.42 -9.92 -3.41
CA SER A 150 5.14 -9.67 -2.00
C SER A 150 5.43 -8.22 -1.64
N ILE A 151 6.58 -7.68 -2.07
CA ILE A 151 6.89 -6.24 -2.03
C ILE A 151 7.47 -5.82 -3.38
N ALA A 152 7.07 -4.66 -3.90
CA ALA A 152 7.65 -4.07 -5.11
C ALA A 152 7.68 -2.54 -5.06
N SER A 153 8.66 -1.94 -5.75
CA SER A 153 8.62 -0.54 -6.15
C SER A 153 8.00 -0.48 -7.54
N ARG A 154 6.94 0.30 -7.69
CA ARG A 154 6.14 0.41 -8.90
C ARG A 154 6.34 1.80 -9.50
N SER A 155 6.58 1.87 -10.81
CA SER A 155 6.76 3.12 -11.53
C SER A 155 5.48 3.97 -11.49
N LEU A 156 5.65 5.29 -11.41
CA LEU A 156 4.60 6.30 -11.51
C LEU A 156 4.74 7.13 -12.79
N ASP A 157 5.38 6.57 -13.81
CA ASP A 157 5.55 7.21 -15.11
C ASP A 157 4.18 7.61 -15.70
N LEU A 158 4.19 8.70 -16.47
CA LEU A 158 3.04 9.17 -17.23
C LEU A 158 2.80 8.30 -18.47
N ASP A 159 3.82 7.60 -18.97
CA ASP A 159 3.70 6.63 -20.04
C ASP A 159 2.82 5.44 -19.60
N PRO A 160 1.68 5.20 -20.28
CA PRO A 160 0.83 4.04 -20.02
C PRO A 160 1.52 2.69 -19.99
N ASP A 161 2.56 2.52 -20.78
CA ASP A 161 3.22 1.23 -20.91
C ASP A 161 4.15 0.96 -19.72
N ASN A 162 4.55 2.01 -18.97
CA ASN A 162 5.42 1.91 -17.80
C ASN A 162 4.70 2.13 -16.47
N LEU A 163 3.51 2.72 -16.48
CA LEU A 163 2.76 3.01 -15.26
C LEU A 163 2.44 1.73 -14.48
N PHE A 164 2.83 1.69 -13.20
CA PHE A 164 2.70 0.54 -12.30
C PHE A 164 3.47 -0.72 -12.69
N GLU A 165 4.34 -0.66 -13.70
CA GLU A 165 5.36 -1.68 -13.90
C GLU A 165 6.40 -1.63 -12.76
N ILE A 166 7.25 -2.65 -12.68
CA ILE A 166 8.35 -2.66 -11.73
C ILE A 166 9.30 -1.50 -12.06
N ALA A 167 9.55 -0.61 -11.10
CA ALA A 167 10.27 0.66 -11.32
C ALA A 167 11.68 0.47 -11.90
N THR A 168 12.31 -0.66 -11.58
CA THR A 168 13.56 -1.08 -12.22
C THR A 168 13.57 -2.58 -12.33
N SER A 169 13.73 -3.11 -13.54
CA SER A 169 13.85 -4.54 -13.79
C SER A 169 15.00 -4.79 -14.75
N ASP A 170 15.82 -5.79 -14.44
CA ASP A 170 16.77 -6.38 -15.37
C ASP A 170 16.42 -7.87 -15.61
N ALA A 171 17.27 -8.58 -16.36
CA ALA A 171 17.00 -9.97 -16.76
C ALA A 171 16.85 -10.94 -15.58
N ASN A 172 17.43 -10.63 -14.42
CA ASN A 172 17.53 -11.55 -13.28
C ASN A 172 16.98 -10.98 -11.98
N THR A 173 16.88 -9.66 -11.86
CA THR A 173 16.56 -8.93 -10.64
C THR A 173 15.71 -7.70 -10.96
N GLY A 174 15.26 -7.02 -9.91
CA GLY A 174 14.56 -5.76 -10.02
C GLY A 174 14.15 -5.27 -8.65
N THR A 175 13.41 -4.19 -8.61
CA THR A 175 12.86 -3.62 -7.38
C THR A 175 11.65 -4.38 -6.87
N LYS A 176 11.79 -5.70 -6.69
CA LYS A 176 10.74 -6.59 -6.19
C LYS A 176 11.30 -7.74 -5.36
N MET A 177 10.48 -8.21 -4.43
CA MET A 177 10.71 -9.41 -3.63
C MET A 177 9.43 -10.23 -3.63
N SER A 178 9.57 -11.54 -3.85
CA SER A 178 8.47 -12.49 -3.82
C SER A 178 8.80 -13.66 -2.90
N VAL A 179 7.89 -13.99 -2.00
CA VAL A 179 7.96 -15.23 -1.23
C VAL A 179 7.62 -16.41 -2.13
N THR A 180 8.50 -17.41 -2.19
CA THR A 180 8.30 -18.62 -3.00
C THR A 180 7.41 -19.66 -2.31
N GLN A 181 7.42 -19.70 -0.98
CA GLN A 181 6.62 -20.62 -0.17
C GLN A 181 5.17 -20.10 -0.04
N THR A 182 4.24 -20.71 -0.77
CA THR A 182 2.83 -20.26 -0.80
C THR A 182 2.09 -20.36 0.54
N SER A 183 2.54 -21.23 1.45
CA SER A 183 1.99 -21.33 2.81
C SER A 183 2.50 -20.25 3.77
N TYR A 184 3.56 -19.52 3.41
CA TYR A 184 4.12 -18.45 4.23
C TYR A 184 3.49 -17.11 3.83
N ILE A 185 2.41 -16.76 4.52
CA ILE A 185 1.62 -15.56 4.27
C ILE A 185 2.15 -14.39 5.10
N ILE A 186 2.40 -13.26 4.42
CA ILE A 186 2.78 -11.98 5.03
C ILE A 186 1.56 -11.06 5.06
N ASN A 187 1.20 -10.58 6.24
CA ASN A 187 0.20 -9.53 6.42
C ASN A 187 0.91 -8.17 6.60
N TYR A 188 0.54 -7.20 5.78
CA TYR A 188 1.08 -5.84 5.76
C TYR A 188 0.13 -4.92 6.53
N VAL A 189 0.66 -4.25 7.56
CA VAL A 189 -0.13 -3.46 8.50
C VAL A 189 0.02 -1.97 8.24
N TYR A 190 1.25 -1.50 8.02
CA TYR A 190 1.54 -0.10 7.78
C TYR A 190 2.82 0.06 6.94
N GLY A 191 2.96 1.19 6.27
CA GLY A 191 4.12 1.50 5.44
C GLY A 191 4.42 2.99 5.46
N PHE A 192 5.69 3.33 5.47
CA PHE A 192 6.16 4.70 5.56
C PHE A 192 7.57 4.85 4.98
N SER A 193 7.96 6.08 4.70
CA SER A 193 9.31 6.44 4.28
C SER A 193 9.96 7.33 5.32
N SER A 194 11.23 7.11 5.61
CA SER A 194 12.02 7.90 6.55
C SER A 194 13.51 7.78 6.20
N GLU A 195 14.21 8.91 6.21
CA GLU A 195 15.68 9.00 6.08
C GLU A 195 16.32 8.21 4.92
N GLY A 196 15.68 8.21 3.74
CA GLY A 196 16.22 7.53 2.56
C GLY A 196 15.87 6.04 2.46
N PHE A 197 14.96 5.57 3.32
CA PHE A 197 14.48 4.19 3.33
C PHE A 197 12.95 4.12 3.32
N SER A 198 12.45 3.03 2.76
CA SER A 198 11.06 2.62 2.79
C SER A 198 10.89 1.46 3.75
N TYR A 199 9.84 1.52 4.57
CA TYR A 199 9.57 0.58 5.64
C TYR A 199 8.17 -0.03 5.52
N PHE A 200 8.04 -1.30 5.90
CA PHE A 200 6.76 -1.96 6.10
C PHE A 200 6.70 -2.63 7.47
N LEU A 201 5.64 -2.37 8.23
CA LEU A 201 5.27 -3.19 9.37
C LEU A 201 4.46 -4.40 8.89
N THR A 202 4.90 -5.58 9.28
CA THR A 202 4.26 -6.83 8.89
C THR A 202 4.00 -7.72 10.07
N THR A 203 2.96 -8.55 9.97
CA THR A 203 2.77 -9.72 10.83
C THR A 203 2.87 -10.99 9.98
N GLN A 204 3.70 -11.92 10.41
CA GLN A 204 4.02 -13.14 9.68
C GLN A 204 4.54 -14.21 10.63
N ARG A 205 4.55 -15.47 10.21
CA ARG A 205 5.15 -16.54 11.00
C ARG A 205 6.64 -16.27 11.23
N LYS A 206 7.17 -16.65 12.39
CA LYS A 206 8.60 -16.45 12.70
C LYS A 206 9.52 -17.21 11.73
N THR A 207 9.06 -18.37 11.26
CA THR A 207 9.76 -19.22 10.28
C THR A 207 8.74 -19.77 9.27
N VAL A 208 9.23 -20.40 8.20
CA VAL A 208 8.39 -21.06 7.18
C VAL A 208 7.61 -22.28 7.69
N ASN A 209 7.86 -22.72 8.93
CA ASN A 209 7.16 -23.85 9.53
C ASN A 209 5.72 -23.47 9.90
N ASP A 210 4.76 -24.34 9.59
CA ASP A 210 3.34 -24.09 9.81
C ASP A 210 2.93 -23.95 11.28
N THR A 211 3.70 -24.55 12.21
CA THR A 211 3.47 -24.44 13.66
C THR A 211 4.16 -23.22 14.28
N SER A 212 4.90 -22.46 13.48
CA SER A 212 5.67 -21.31 13.95
C SER A 212 4.73 -20.18 14.40
N PRO A 213 4.98 -19.55 15.57
CA PRO A 213 4.14 -18.46 16.05
C PRO A 213 4.24 -17.25 15.12
N TYR A 214 3.17 -16.47 15.05
CA TYR A 214 3.21 -15.17 14.38
C TYR A 214 4.00 -14.17 15.20
N ILE A 215 4.79 -13.35 14.51
CA ILE A 215 5.54 -12.23 15.07
C ILE A 215 5.35 -11.00 14.18
N SER A 216 5.61 -9.84 14.75
CA SER A 216 5.70 -8.60 14.00
C SER A 216 7.13 -8.42 13.50
N LYS A 217 7.30 -7.99 12.25
CA LYS A 217 8.60 -7.59 11.69
C LYS A 217 8.52 -6.19 11.09
N LEU A 218 9.67 -5.54 11.07
CA LEU A 218 9.90 -4.32 10.30
C LEU A 218 10.77 -4.68 9.10
N VAL A 219 10.21 -4.50 7.91
CA VAL A 219 10.92 -4.65 6.64
C VAL A 219 11.49 -3.29 6.24
N ARG A 220 12.71 -3.25 5.70
CA ARG A 220 13.37 -2.03 5.22
C ARG A 220 14.00 -2.24 3.84
N ILE A 221 13.89 -1.23 2.97
CA ILE A 221 14.55 -1.15 1.65
C ILE A 221 15.12 0.26 1.46
N CYS A 222 16.34 0.39 0.91
CA CYS A 222 16.95 1.67 0.54
C CYS A 222 16.29 2.25 -0.72
N HIS A 223 16.05 3.56 -0.75
CA HIS A 223 15.49 4.20 -1.94
C HIS A 223 16.41 4.07 -3.16
N ASN A 224 17.72 4.19 -2.99
CA ASN A 224 18.68 4.18 -4.09
C ASN A 224 19.05 2.78 -4.61
N ASP A 225 18.35 1.74 -4.16
CA ASP A 225 18.67 0.35 -4.48
C ASP A 225 17.80 -0.19 -5.61
N PRO A 226 18.31 -0.27 -6.85
CA PRO A 226 17.55 -0.75 -8.00
C PRO A 226 17.34 -2.27 -8.02
N LYS A 227 17.91 -3.02 -7.07
CA LYS A 227 17.93 -4.49 -7.07
C LYS A 227 17.40 -5.13 -5.80
N TYR A 228 16.97 -4.33 -4.82
CA TYR A 228 16.49 -4.79 -3.52
C TYR A 228 17.54 -5.60 -2.71
N TYR A 229 18.84 -5.40 -2.95
CA TYR A 229 19.91 -6.00 -2.13
C TYR A 229 19.93 -5.50 -0.69
N SER A 230 19.38 -4.32 -0.44
CA SER A 230 19.20 -3.71 0.87
C SER A 230 17.97 -4.22 1.63
N TYR A 231 17.17 -5.09 1.01
CA TYR A 231 16.02 -5.71 1.66
C TYR A 231 16.45 -6.43 2.93
N THR A 232 15.85 -6.05 4.06
CA THR A 232 16.11 -6.68 5.35
C THR A 232 14.84 -6.70 6.19
N GLU A 233 14.73 -7.69 7.06
CA GLU A 233 13.65 -7.81 8.03
C GLU A 233 14.23 -7.96 9.43
N ILE A 234 13.70 -7.21 10.39
CA ILE A 234 14.00 -7.39 11.81
C ILE A 234 12.71 -7.67 12.59
N PRO A 235 12.72 -8.59 13.58
CA PRO A 235 11.58 -8.75 14.47
C PRO A 235 11.42 -7.51 15.35
N ILE A 236 10.18 -7.12 15.63
CA ILE A 236 9.85 -6.08 16.62
C ILE A 236 9.00 -6.71 17.72
N THR A 237 9.29 -6.35 18.97
CA THR A 237 8.62 -6.90 20.14
C THR A 237 8.16 -5.79 21.07
N CYS A 238 6.93 -5.89 21.54
CA CYS A 238 6.37 -5.04 22.59
C CYS A 238 6.06 -5.92 23.80
N ASN A 239 6.75 -5.69 24.91
CA ASN A 239 6.60 -6.45 26.15
C ASN A 239 6.11 -5.50 27.25
N SER A 240 5.16 -5.94 28.06
CA SER A 240 4.81 -5.25 29.30
C SER A 240 5.68 -5.71 30.46
N ASP A 241 5.70 -4.92 31.54
CA ASP A 241 6.37 -5.26 32.81
C ASP A 241 5.88 -6.57 33.44
N SER A 242 4.65 -7.01 33.12
CA SER A 242 4.10 -8.30 33.56
C SER A 242 4.49 -9.49 32.69
N GLU A 243 5.58 -9.37 31.91
CA GLU A 243 6.11 -10.38 30.98
C GLU A 243 5.16 -10.81 29.84
N LYS A 244 4.00 -10.15 29.70
CA LYS A 244 3.11 -10.37 28.56
C LYS A 244 3.73 -9.80 27.29
N GLN A 245 3.83 -10.65 26.27
CA GLN A 245 4.33 -10.27 24.94
C GLN A 245 3.15 -9.94 24.01
N TYR A 246 3.20 -8.74 23.43
CA TYR A 246 2.29 -8.28 22.39
C TYR A 246 3.00 -8.43 21.04
N ASN A 247 2.74 -9.54 20.36
CA ASN A 247 3.48 -9.99 19.18
C ASN A 247 2.87 -9.53 17.85
N LEU A 248 1.64 -8.97 17.84
CA LEU A 248 0.89 -8.68 16.62
C LEU A 248 0.55 -7.19 16.50
N VAL A 249 1.32 -6.44 15.73
CA VAL A 249 1.01 -5.04 15.43
C VAL A 249 -0.31 -4.93 14.66
N GLN A 250 -1.15 -3.98 15.06
CA GLN A 250 -2.48 -3.70 14.52
C GLN A 250 -2.52 -2.42 13.68
N ALA A 251 -1.71 -1.42 14.05
CA ALA A 251 -1.62 -0.14 13.34
C ALA A 251 -0.26 0.53 13.62
N GLY A 252 0.15 1.41 12.72
CA GLY A 252 1.35 2.23 12.85
C GLY A 252 1.11 3.66 12.38
N PHE A 253 1.88 4.60 12.92
CA PHE A 253 1.90 5.99 12.51
C PHE A 253 3.28 6.58 12.77
N VAL A 254 3.88 7.24 11.79
CA VAL A 254 5.12 8.00 11.98
C VAL A 254 4.81 9.47 12.19
N GLY A 255 5.36 10.04 13.25
CA GLY A 255 5.20 11.44 13.62
C GLY A 255 6.45 12.02 14.23
N LYS A 256 6.38 13.32 14.54
CA LYS A 256 7.45 14.03 15.26
C LYS A 256 7.18 14.00 16.77
N PRO A 257 8.20 13.78 17.61
CA PRO A 257 8.03 13.57 19.05
C PRO A 257 7.63 14.83 19.84
N GLY A 258 7.93 16.03 19.34
CA GLY A 258 7.86 17.26 20.14
C GLY A 258 9.04 17.38 21.13
N SER A 259 9.09 18.46 21.91
CA SER A 259 10.26 18.78 22.74
C SER A 259 10.54 17.77 23.85
N ASP A 260 9.51 17.41 24.60
CA ASP A 260 9.68 16.68 25.85
C ASP A 260 10.02 15.21 25.57
N LEU A 261 9.25 14.58 24.68
CA LEU A 261 9.54 13.21 24.25
C LEU A 261 10.87 13.09 23.50
N ALA A 262 11.25 14.08 22.69
CA ALA A 262 12.56 14.07 22.03
C ALA A 262 13.71 14.09 23.05
N LYS A 263 13.58 14.91 24.10
CA LYS A 263 14.55 14.98 25.19
C LYS A 263 14.66 13.64 25.94
N ASP A 264 13.53 13.01 26.25
CA ASP A 264 13.51 11.72 26.95
C ASP A 264 14.09 10.59 26.10
N LEU A 265 13.87 10.61 24.79
CA LEU A 265 14.42 9.63 23.84
C LEU A 265 15.88 9.91 23.44
N GLY A 266 16.40 11.12 23.74
CA GLY A 266 17.75 11.52 23.35
C GLY A 266 17.92 11.76 21.85
N ILE A 267 16.86 12.20 21.16
CA ILE A 267 16.82 12.43 19.71
C ILE A 267 16.47 13.89 19.39
N GLY A 268 16.61 14.29 18.12
CA GLY A 268 16.20 15.60 17.64
C GLY A 268 14.68 15.78 17.60
N VAL A 269 14.20 17.01 17.83
CA VAL A 269 12.75 17.32 17.73
C VAL A 269 12.16 17.14 16.32
N MET A 270 13.05 17.09 15.32
CA MET A 270 12.70 16.86 13.92
C MET A 270 12.92 15.40 13.49
N ASP A 271 13.38 14.52 14.37
CA ASP A 271 13.58 13.11 14.07
C ASP A 271 12.22 12.39 14.00
N ASP A 272 12.17 11.28 13.27
CA ASP A 272 10.95 10.46 13.13
C ASP A 272 10.80 9.50 14.31
N VAL A 273 9.58 9.39 14.83
CA VAL A 273 9.20 8.36 15.81
C VAL A 273 8.04 7.53 15.27
N LEU A 274 8.21 6.22 15.30
CA LEU A 274 7.16 5.25 14.97
C LEU A 274 6.31 4.95 16.21
N PHE A 275 5.05 5.34 16.16
CA PHE A 275 4.03 4.92 17.10
C PHE A 275 3.31 3.70 16.54
N ALA A 276 3.26 2.61 17.30
CA ALA A 276 2.60 1.37 16.87
C ALA A 276 1.78 0.78 18.01
N VAL A 277 0.64 0.19 17.67
CA VAL A 277 -0.25 -0.49 18.61
C VAL A 277 -0.17 -1.99 18.35
N PHE A 278 0.06 -2.77 19.41
CA PHE A 278 0.18 -4.23 19.39
C PHE A 278 -0.91 -4.88 20.22
#